data_AF-A0A8J5FCP0-F1
#
_entry.id   AF-A0A8J5FCP0-F1
#
_cell.length_a   1.000
_cell.length_b   1.000
_cell.length_c   1.000
_cell.angle_alpha   90.00
_cell.angle_beta   90.00
_cell.angle_gamma   90.00
#
_symmetry.space_group_name_H-M   'P 1'
#
loop_
_entity.id
_entity.type
_entity.pdbx_description
1 polymer ?
#
loop_
_entity_poly.entity_id
_entity_poly.type
_entity_poly.pdbx_seq_one_letter_code
_entity_poly.pdbx_strand_id
1 'polypeptide(L)'
;MSSGQLHRQTSKDYISEESCAECSVSGELKAVVNRAGALSLLETEETRRNNLGKQNRLMSRKINVPAAILAPYRLLILFRIIVLGLYHAWRIKNRNEDAMWLWGISVVCEIWFSCSWLLEQLPKLNPVKRVAELGVLQDEFEAPFTQTPNSELPAIDVFITAADPDKESPLVTANTALSVLAADYPVEKLTCYISDDAGSLQTFEAMAEVSSFAALWVPFCRKHDVEPRGPESYFNLKKDPYWNKIRPDFVKDRRKMKREYDEFKVRINALREAVRRRSYAYNALEERKVLP
;
A
#
# COMPACT_ATOMS: atom_id res chain seq x y z
N MET A 1 17.43 62.08 -45.49
CA MET A 1 17.37 63.19 -44.50
C MET A 1 16.61 62.66 -43.30
N SER A 2 17.00 62.81 -42.02
CA SER A 2 18.23 63.27 -41.33
C SER A 2 18.00 62.98 -39.83
N SER A 3 18.94 62.69 -38.91
CA SER A 3 20.40 62.48 -38.87
C SER A 3 20.70 61.68 -37.57
N GLY A 4 21.90 61.20 -37.21
CA GLY A 4 23.25 61.26 -37.80
C GLY A 4 24.33 61.17 -36.70
N GLN A 5 25.59 60.92 -37.10
CA GLN A 5 26.82 60.82 -36.26
C GLN A 5 26.89 59.65 -35.24
N LEU A 6 27.99 58.91 -34.97
CA LEU A 6 29.43 58.85 -35.37
C LEU A 6 30.41 59.13 -34.20
N HIS A 7 31.06 58.07 -33.70
CA HIS A 7 32.45 57.98 -33.20
C HIS A 7 32.75 56.46 -33.01
N ARG A 8 33.86 55.82 -33.46
CA ARG A 8 35.32 55.99 -33.20
C ARG A 8 35.70 55.76 -31.72
N GLN A 9 36.72 54.96 -31.34
CA GLN A 9 37.85 54.41 -32.13
C GLN A 9 38.63 53.24 -31.44
N THR A 10 39.57 52.64 -32.19
CA THR A 10 40.83 51.92 -31.79
C THR A 10 40.81 50.52 -31.13
N SER A 11 41.82 49.63 -31.29
CA SER A 11 42.87 49.39 -32.33
C SER A 11 43.78 48.19 -31.96
N LYS A 12 44.51 47.61 -32.94
CA LYS A 12 45.73 46.75 -32.83
C LYS A 12 45.55 45.27 -32.43
N ASP A 13 46.52 44.34 -32.54
CA ASP A 13 47.60 43.94 -33.50
C ASP A 13 48.18 42.60 -32.92
N TYR A 14 48.86 41.63 -33.57
CA TYR A 14 49.28 41.41 -34.98
C TYR A 14 49.25 39.89 -35.37
N ILE A 15 50.36 39.31 -35.86
CA ILE A 15 50.60 38.03 -36.59
C ILE A 15 52.05 37.55 -36.20
N SER A 16 52.57 36.31 -36.25
CA SER A 16 52.22 34.95 -36.82
C SER A 16 52.39 33.82 -35.75
N GLU A 17 52.84 32.54 -35.89
CA GLU A 17 53.43 31.66 -36.93
C GLU A 17 53.32 30.13 -36.57
N GLU A 18 53.92 29.21 -37.35
CA GLU A 18 53.84 27.73 -37.20
C GLU A 18 55.19 27.01 -36.89
N SER A 19 55.13 25.83 -36.24
CA SER A 19 55.87 24.59 -36.64
C SER A 19 55.71 23.45 -35.60
N CYS A 20 55.43 22.22 -36.04
CA CYS A 20 55.61 20.98 -35.24
C CYS A 20 55.71 19.73 -36.14
N ALA A 21 56.33 18.65 -35.62
CA ALA A 21 56.73 17.47 -36.40
C ALA A 21 55.96 16.18 -36.03
N GLU A 22 55.87 15.24 -36.99
CA GLU A 22 55.41 13.88 -36.73
C GLU A 22 56.50 13.03 -36.06
N CYS A 23 56.18 12.36 -34.94
CA CYS A 23 56.44 10.92 -34.66
C CYS A 23 56.27 10.59 -33.16
N SER A 24 55.09 10.09 -32.75
CA SER A 24 54.90 9.43 -31.42
C SER A 24 53.57 8.63 -31.29
N VAL A 25 52.54 8.98 -32.08
CA VAL A 25 51.12 8.65 -31.81
C VAL A 25 50.79 7.14 -31.69
N SER A 26 51.54 6.24 -32.35
CA SER A 26 51.16 4.81 -32.47
C SER A 26 51.21 4.02 -31.14
N GLY A 27 52.12 4.38 -30.23
CA GLY A 27 52.28 3.69 -28.95
C GLY A 27 51.19 4.08 -27.94
N GLU A 28 50.98 5.39 -27.78
CA GLU A 28 50.04 5.93 -26.80
C GLU A 28 48.59 5.60 -27.15
N LEU A 29 48.21 5.63 -28.43
CA LEU A 29 46.84 5.32 -28.84
C LEU A 29 46.45 3.88 -28.45
N LYS A 30 47.37 2.91 -28.59
CA LYS A 30 47.16 1.52 -28.15
C LYS A 30 47.08 1.40 -26.64
N ALA A 31 47.89 2.16 -25.89
CA ALA A 31 47.82 2.19 -24.43
C ALA A 31 46.50 2.81 -23.93
N VAL A 32 46.00 3.86 -24.58
CA VAL A 32 44.72 4.52 -24.27
C VAL A 32 43.53 3.61 -24.60
N VAL A 33 43.52 2.98 -25.79
CA VAL A 33 42.45 2.02 -26.16
C VAL A 33 42.43 0.81 -25.22
N ASN A 34 43.59 0.24 -24.87
CA ASN A 34 43.66 -0.85 -23.90
C ASN A 34 43.21 -0.41 -22.49
N ARG A 35 43.52 0.83 -22.07
CA ARG A 35 43.01 1.39 -20.81
C ARG A 35 41.49 1.60 -20.84
N ALA A 36 40.91 2.10 -21.92
CA ALA A 36 39.46 2.26 -22.06
C ALA A 36 38.72 0.91 -22.10
N GLY A 37 39.29 -0.10 -22.78
CA GLY A 37 38.80 -1.47 -22.75
C GLY A 37 38.88 -2.09 -21.34
N ALA A 38 40.00 -1.88 -20.63
CA ALA A 38 40.13 -2.33 -19.25
C ALA A 38 39.17 -1.60 -18.29
N LEU A 39 38.94 -0.30 -18.47
CA LEU A 39 38.02 0.48 -17.63
C LEU A 39 36.57 0.01 -17.80
N SER A 40 36.12 -0.14 -19.05
CA SER A 40 34.76 -0.63 -19.36
C SER A 40 34.55 -2.10 -18.97
N LEU A 41 35.59 -2.94 -19.02
CA LEU A 41 35.56 -4.30 -18.46
C LEU A 41 35.49 -4.30 -16.93
N LEU A 42 36.21 -3.41 -16.24
CA LEU A 42 36.11 -3.25 -14.79
C LEU A 42 34.74 -2.72 -14.37
N GLU A 43 34.19 -1.76 -15.10
CA GLU A 43 32.87 -1.16 -14.87
C GLU A 43 31.73 -2.18 -15.10
N THR A 44 31.85 -3.05 -16.11
CA THR A 44 30.93 -4.17 -16.30
C THR A 44 31.14 -5.31 -15.30
N GLU A 45 32.37 -5.62 -14.88
CA GLU A 45 32.65 -6.58 -13.79
C GLU A 45 32.16 -6.08 -12.42
N GLU A 46 32.23 -4.78 -12.14
CA GLU A 46 31.72 -4.17 -10.93
C GLU A 46 30.19 -4.11 -10.93
N THR A 47 29.58 -3.75 -12.07
CA THR A 47 28.13 -3.84 -12.28
C THR A 47 27.65 -5.30 -12.14
N ARG A 48 28.37 -6.27 -12.71
CA ARG A 48 28.08 -7.71 -12.58
C ARG A 48 28.20 -8.20 -11.14
N ARG A 49 29.24 -7.79 -10.41
CA ARG A 49 29.40 -8.09 -8.96
C ARG A 49 28.29 -7.45 -8.11
N ASN A 50 27.90 -6.21 -8.41
CA ASN A 50 26.79 -5.53 -7.74
C ASN A 50 25.44 -6.22 -8.01
N ASN A 51 25.21 -6.69 -9.24
CA ASN A 51 24.00 -7.44 -9.60
C ASN A 51 23.97 -8.83 -8.94
N LEU A 52 25.10 -9.55 -8.87
CA LEU A 52 25.23 -10.77 -8.05
C LEU A 52 24.98 -10.48 -6.55
N GLY A 53 25.36 -9.30 -6.06
CA GLY A 53 25.04 -8.81 -4.71
C GLY A 53 23.58 -8.36 -4.50
N LYS A 54 22.81 -8.14 -5.57
CA LYS A 54 21.36 -7.93 -5.53
C LYS A 54 20.60 -9.27 -5.60
N GLN A 55 20.93 -10.14 -6.56
CA GLN A 55 20.22 -11.43 -6.76
C GLN A 55 20.29 -12.39 -5.56
N ASN A 56 21.29 -12.25 -4.68
CA ASN A 56 21.37 -13.01 -3.43
C ASN A 56 20.54 -12.43 -2.27
N ARG A 57 19.70 -11.41 -2.49
CA ARG A 57 18.80 -10.84 -1.48
C ARG A 57 17.45 -11.54 -1.50
N LEU A 58 17.01 -12.02 -0.34
CA LEU A 58 15.74 -12.73 -0.20
C LEU A 58 14.57 -11.73 -0.20
N MET A 59 13.69 -11.82 -1.20
CA MET A 59 12.44 -11.01 -1.30
C MET A 59 11.66 -10.93 0.02
N SER A 60 11.65 -12.03 0.80
CA SER A 60 11.13 -12.04 2.17
C SER A 60 12.09 -12.71 3.15
N ARG A 61 12.35 -12.01 4.26
CA ARG A 61 13.22 -12.44 5.34
C ARG A 61 12.42 -12.78 6.58
N LYS A 62 12.64 -13.99 7.12
CA LYS A 62 12.23 -14.36 8.49
C LYS A 62 13.16 -13.65 9.48
N ILE A 63 12.60 -12.93 10.44
CA ILE A 63 13.34 -12.26 11.51
C ILE A 63 13.02 -13.00 12.82
N ASN A 64 14.04 -13.57 13.44
CA ASN A 64 13.90 -14.21 14.74
C ASN A 64 13.64 -13.15 15.82
N VAL A 65 12.66 -13.39 16.69
CA VAL A 65 12.41 -12.53 17.86
C VAL A 65 13.60 -12.65 18.83
N PRO A 66 14.13 -11.54 19.39
CA PRO A 66 15.27 -11.60 20.30
C PRO A 66 15.08 -12.59 21.46
N ALA A 67 16.05 -13.48 21.65
CA ALA A 67 15.99 -14.53 22.68
C ALA A 67 15.82 -13.94 24.09
N ALA A 68 16.37 -12.75 24.37
CA ALA A 68 16.20 -12.02 25.62
C ALA A 68 14.74 -11.68 25.98
N ILE A 69 13.84 -11.59 24.97
CA ILE A 69 12.39 -11.38 25.18
C ILE A 69 11.66 -12.73 25.23
N LEU A 70 12.03 -13.66 24.34
CA LEU A 70 11.31 -14.93 24.16
C LEU A 70 11.62 -15.96 25.27
N ALA A 71 12.83 -15.96 25.83
CA ALA A 71 13.23 -16.86 26.91
C ALA A 71 12.45 -16.63 28.23
N PRO A 72 12.39 -15.40 28.80
CA PRO A 72 11.60 -15.16 30.01
C PRO A 72 10.10 -15.40 29.78
N TYR A 73 9.57 -15.08 28.58
CA TYR A 73 8.19 -15.37 28.22
C TYR A 73 7.87 -16.88 28.26
N ARG A 74 8.73 -17.72 27.67
CA ARG A 74 8.60 -19.18 27.73
C ARG A 74 8.73 -19.73 29.15
N LEU A 75 9.64 -19.17 29.96
CA LEU A 75 9.83 -19.56 31.37
C LEU A 75 8.58 -19.24 32.21
N LEU A 76 7.98 -18.06 32.02
CA LEU A 76 6.74 -17.67 32.71
C LEU A 76 5.55 -18.56 32.32
N ILE A 77 5.45 -19.00 31.06
CA ILE A 77 4.45 -19.99 30.64
C ILE A 77 4.70 -21.34 31.32
N LEU A 78 5.94 -21.84 31.31
CA LEU A 78 6.31 -23.11 31.97
C LEU A 78 5.97 -23.07 33.47
N PHE A 79 6.36 -22.01 34.16
CA PHE A 79 6.04 -21.79 35.57
C PHE A 79 4.53 -21.78 35.82
N ARG A 80 3.76 -21.06 34.99
CA ARG A 80 2.29 -21.02 35.09
C ARG A 80 1.65 -22.39 34.85
N ILE A 81 2.18 -23.21 33.93
CA ILE A 81 1.72 -24.59 33.71
C ILE A 81 1.97 -25.45 34.97
N ILE A 82 3.14 -25.32 35.60
CA ILE A 82 3.47 -26.05 36.84
C ILE A 82 2.53 -25.64 37.98
N VAL A 83 2.34 -24.33 38.20
CA VAL A 83 1.42 -23.82 39.24
C VAL A 83 -0.02 -24.27 38.98
N LEU A 84 -0.48 -24.25 37.73
CA LEU A 84 -1.82 -24.69 37.34
C LEU A 84 -2.01 -26.21 37.57
N GLY A 85 -1.01 -27.03 37.25
CA GLY A 85 -1.02 -28.47 37.51
C GLY A 85 -1.05 -28.80 39.01
N LEU A 86 -0.25 -28.08 39.83
CA LEU A 86 -0.27 -28.21 41.29
C LEU A 86 -1.62 -27.76 41.89
N TYR A 87 -2.20 -26.67 41.38
CA TYR A 87 -3.54 -26.21 41.77
C TYR A 87 -4.59 -27.29 41.52
N HIS A 88 -4.63 -27.88 40.31
CA HIS A 88 -5.58 -28.95 39.99
C HIS A 88 -5.36 -30.21 40.83
N ALA A 89 -4.11 -30.63 41.04
CA ALA A 89 -3.79 -31.78 41.88
C ALA A 89 -4.28 -31.57 43.33
N TRP A 90 -4.10 -30.37 43.89
CA TRP A 90 -4.66 -29.99 45.20
C TRP A 90 -6.20 -29.95 45.17
N ARG A 91 -6.79 -29.30 44.17
CA ARG A 91 -8.24 -29.11 44.01
C ARG A 91 -9.00 -30.44 43.91
N ILE A 92 -8.44 -31.40 43.19
CA ILE A 92 -8.98 -32.76 43.03
C ILE A 92 -8.85 -33.57 44.33
N LYS A 93 -7.72 -33.43 45.04
CA LYS A 93 -7.48 -34.13 46.32
C LYS A 93 -8.31 -33.57 47.47
N ASN A 94 -8.52 -32.25 47.52
CA ASN A 94 -9.21 -31.55 48.60
C ASN A 94 -10.70 -31.33 48.24
N ARG A 95 -11.47 -32.43 48.27
CA ARG A 95 -12.93 -32.41 48.06
C ARG A 95 -13.66 -31.57 49.11
N ASN A 96 -14.81 -31.03 48.71
CA ASN A 96 -15.80 -30.47 49.63
C ASN A 96 -16.96 -31.47 49.73
N GLU A 97 -17.04 -32.17 50.86
CA GLU A 97 -18.02 -33.25 51.07
C GLU A 97 -19.44 -32.70 51.31
N ASP A 98 -19.57 -31.49 51.87
CA ASP A 98 -20.86 -30.80 52.10
C ASP A 98 -21.59 -30.43 50.79
N ALA A 99 -20.83 -30.26 49.70
CA ALA A 99 -21.33 -29.70 48.44
C ALA A 99 -20.77 -30.39 47.18
N MET A 100 -20.68 -31.72 47.21
CA MET A 100 -20.04 -32.55 46.17
C MET A 100 -20.46 -32.25 44.72
N TRP A 101 -21.74 -31.92 44.46
CA TRP A 101 -22.22 -31.55 43.12
C TRP A 101 -21.67 -30.20 42.63
N LEU A 102 -21.68 -29.17 43.49
CA LEU A 102 -21.12 -27.86 43.16
C LEU A 102 -19.60 -27.93 43.00
N TRP A 103 -18.93 -28.71 43.86
CA TRP A 103 -17.51 -29.01 43.73
C TRP A 103 -17.19 -29.68 42.38
N GLY A 104 -17.96 -30.70 41.99
CA GLY A 104 -17.74 -31.43 40.74
C GLY A 104 -17.89 -30.54 39.50
N ILE A 105 -18.92 -29.71 39.46
CA ILE A 105 -19.14 -28.78 38.34
C ILE A 105 -18.04 -27.72 38.29
N SER A 106 -17.61 -27.14 39.43
CA SER A 106 -16.53 -26.15 39.44
C SER A 106 -15.20 -26.76 38.96
N VAL A 107 -14.86 -27.97 39.41
CA VAL A 107 -13.63 -28.67 38.96
C VAL A 107 -13.64 -28.97 37.47
N VAL A 108 -14.77 -29.40 36.90
CA VAL A 108 -14.89 -29.64 35.44
C VAL A 108 -14.70 -28.33 34.66
N CYS A 109 -15.31 -27.23 35.09
CA CYS A 109 -15.13 -25.91 34.47
C CYS A 109 -13.69 -25.39 34.61
N GLU A 110 -13.07 -25.52 35.79
CA GLU A 110 -11.69 -25.13 36.07
C GLU A 110 -10.69 -25.89 35.19
N ILE A 111 -10.90 -27.20 34.99
CA ILE A 111 -10.11 -28.03 34.07
C ILE A 111 -10.33 -27.59 32.61
N TRP A 112 -11.59 -27.39 32.18
CA TRP A 112 -11.91 -26.96 30.81
C TRP A 112 -11.26 -25.62 30.43
N PHE A 113 -11.35 -24.61 31.32
CA PHE A 113 -10.66 -23.34 31.11
C PHE A 113 -9.14 -23.48 31.10
N SER A 114 -8.59 -24.41 31.87
CA SER A 114 -7.15 -24.67 31.93
C SER A 114 -6.62 -25.35 30.66
N CYS A 115 -7.36 -26.32 30.12
CA CYS A 115 -7.08 -26.91 28.81
C CYS A 115 -7.20 -25.86 27.69
N SER A 116 -8.25 -25.03 27.72
CA SER A 116 -8.45 -23.94 26.76
C SER A 116 -7.28 -22.94 26.79
N TRP A 117 -6.88 -22.48 27.99
CA TRP A 117 -5.75 -21.58 28.17
C TRP A 117 -4.41 -22.19 27.70
N LEU A 118 -4.20 -23.49 27.93
CA LEU A 118 -3.00 -24.19 27.49
C LEU A 118 -2.94 -24.27 25.96
N LEU A 119 -4.03 -24.66 25.29
CA LEU A 119 -4.14 -24.67 23.82
C LEU A 119 -3.87 -23.29 23.24
N GLU A 120 -4.39 -22.24 23.90
CA GLU A 120 -4.12 -20.84 23.56
C GLU A 120 -2.63 -20.43 23.69
N GLN A 121 -1.81 -21.09 24.50
CA GLN A 121 -0.39 -20.76 24.62
C GLN A 121 0.45 -21.44 23.54
N LEU A 122 0.05 -22.62 23.03
CA LEU A 122 0.88 -23.39 22.10
C LEU A 122 1.29 -22.61 20.83
N PRO A 123 0.40 -21.86 20.14
CA PRO A 123 0.81 -21.03 18.99
C PRO A 123 1.74 -19.88 19.38
N LYS A 124 1.62 -19.36 20.61
CA LYS A 124 2.37 -18.20 21.11
C LYS A 124 3.81 -18.56 21.51
N LEU A 125 4.14 -19.85 21.68
CA LEU A 125 5.49 -20.30 22.03
C LEU A 125 6.55 -20.07 20.94
N ASN A 126 6.14 -19.95 19.66
CA ASN A 126 7.08 -19.80 18.53
C ASN A 126 6.66 -18.67 17.55
N PRO A 127 6.75 -17.39 17.97
CA PRO A 127 6.37 -16.26 17.12
C PRO A 127 7.35 -16.05 15.96
N VAL A 128 6.84 -16.01 14.73
CA VAL A 128 7.65 -15.83 13.50
C VAL A 128 7.36 -14.48 12.86
N LYS A 129 8.27 -13.51 13.02
CA LYS A 129 8.21 -12.25 12.27
C LYS A 129 8.74 -12.47 10.85
N ARG A 130 8.07 -11.88 9.86
CA ARG A 130 8.53 -11.76 8.47
C ARG A 130 8.58 -10.29 8.06
N VAL A 131 9.45 -9.96 7.13
CA VAL A 131 9.51 -8.66 6.43
C VAL A 131 9.69 -8.97 4.93
N ALA A 132 9.14 -8.12 4.06
CA ALA A 132 9.38 -8.15 2.63
C ALA A 132 10.27 -6.96 2.25
N GLU A 133 11.25 -7.17 1.36
CA GLU A 133 12.17 -6.13 0.90
C GLU A 133 11.66 -5.58 -0.44
N LEU A 134 10.75 -4.59 -0.38
CA LEU A 134 10.03 -4.04 -1.55
C LEU A 134 10.97 -3.56 -2.67
N GLY A 135 12.12 -2.99 -2.34
CA GLY A 135 13.11 -2.57 -3.34
C GLY A 135 13.72 -3.74 -4.14
N VAL A 136 13.81 -4.94 -3.55
CA VAL A 136 14.27 -6.15 -4.26
C VAL A 136 13.17 -6.64 -5.20
N LEU A 137 11.91 -6.63 -4.77
CA LEU A 137 10.77 -6.98 -5.62
C LEU A 137 10.62 -6.02 -6.82
N GLN A 138 10.87 -4.72 -6.63
CA GLN A 138 10.87 -3.74 -7.71
C GLN A 138 12.08 -3.91 -8.66
N ASP A 139 13.28 -4.16 -8.11
CA ASP A 139 14.48 -4.51 -8.88
C ASP A 139 14.32 -5.80 -9.72
N GLU A 140 13.42 -6.71 -9.33
CA GLU A 140 13.23 -8.02 -9.94
C GLU A 140 12.06 -8.06 -10.94
N PHE A 141 10.90 -7.44 -10.63
CA PHE A 141 9.66 -7.55 -11.42
C PHE A 141 9.21 -6.26 -12.15
N GLU A 142 9.92 -5.14 -11.97
CA GLU A 142 9.63 -3.85 -12.62
C GLU A 142 10.86 -3.13 -13.21
N ALA A 143 12.07 -3.70 -13.08
CA ALA A 143 13.28 -3.05 -13.56
C ALA A 143 13.36 -2.97 -15.09
N PRO A 144 13.83 -1.85 -15.69
CA PRO A 144 13.85 -1.64 -17.15
C PRO A 144 14.89 -2.49 -17.93
N PHE A 145 15.32 -3.61 -17.33
CA PHE A 145 16.24 -4.58 -17.93
C PHE A 145 15.54 -5.90 -18.31
N THR A 146 14.32 -6.16 -17.83
CA THR A 146 13.44 -7.18 -18.42
C THR A 146 13.05 -6.74 -19.84
N GLN A 147 13.13 -7.64 -20.81
CA GLN A 147 12.95 -7.29 -22.24
C GLN A 147 11.48 -7.04 -22.64
N THR A 148 10.55 -7.18 -21.70
CA THR A 148 9.12 -6.90 -21.87
C THR A 148 8.79 -5.43 -21.56
N PRO A 149 7.97 -4.75 -22.37
CA PRO A 149 7.49 -3.39 -22.07
C PRO A 149 6.46 -3.35 -20.93
N ASN A 150 5.94 -4.52 -20.52
CA ASN A 150 5.02 -4.70 -19.42
C ASN A 150 5.78 -5.25 -18.20
N SER A 151 5.30 -4.92 -17.00
CA SER A 151 5.77 -5.47 -15.73
C SER A 151 5.65 -7.01 -15.70
N GLU A 152 6.43 -7.69 -14.86
CA GLU A 152 6.32 -9.15 -14.64
C GLU A 152 5.46 -9.55 -13.41
N LEU A 153 4.96 -8.57 -12.65
CA LEU A 153 4.07 -8.79 -11.50
C LEU A 153 2.79 -9.62 -11.85
N PRO A 154 2.20 -10.38 -10.91
CA PRO A 154 0.95 -11.11 -11.15
C PRO A 154 -0.26 -10.16 -11.31
N ALA A 155 -1.37 -10.69 -11.83
CA ALA A 155 -2.68 -10.04 -11.70
C ALA A 155 -3.21 -10.20 -10.25
N ILE A 156 -3.90 -9.18 -9.75
CA ILE A 156 -4.52 -9.15 -8.43
C ILE A 156 -5.98 -8.72 -8.57
N ASP A 157 -6.88 -9.65 -8.26
CA ASP A 157 -8.32 -9.42 -8.19
C ASP A 157 -8.73 -9.16 -6.74
N VAL A 158 -9.22 -7.95 -6.46
CA VAL A 158 -9.69 -7.56 -5.12
C VAL A 158 -11.22 -7.59 -5.09
N PHE A 159 -11.77 -8.40 -4.18
CA PHE A 159 -13.22 -8.54 -3.99
C PHE A 159 -13.70 -7.71 -2.79
N ILE A 160 -14.73 -6.91 -3.01
CA ILE A 160 -15.45 -6.15 -1.98
C ILE A 160 -16.88 -6.68 -1.91
N THR A 161 -17.29 -7.21 -0.76
CA THR A 161 -18.69 -7.60 -0.49
C THR A 161 -19.41 -6.48 0.24
N ALA A 162 -20.58 -6.07 -0.24
CA ALA A 162 -21.49 -5.13 0.40
C ALA A 162 -22.79 -5.86 0.74
N ALA A 163 -23.26 -5.73 1.99
CA ALA A 163 -24.42 -6.47 2.47
C ALA A 163 -25.75 -5.77 2.13
N ASP A 164 -26.05 -4.67 2.83
CA ASP A 164 -27.32 -3.92 2.72
C ASP A 164 -27.03 -2.41 2.95
N PRO A 165 -27.39 -1.51 2.00
CA PRO A 165 -27.13 -0.07 2.11
C PRO A 165 -27.84 0.64 3.29
N ASP A 166 -28.84 -0.01 3.91
CA ASP A 166 -29.51 0.45 5.12
C ASP A 166 -28.84 -0.06 6.41
N LYS A 167 -27.89 -1.00 6.34
CA LYS A 167 -27.00 -1.40 7.45
C LYS A 167 -25.63 -0.73 7.36
N GLU A 168 -25.05 -0.73 6.16
CA GLU A 168 -23.70 -0.26 5.87
C GLU A 168 -23.78 0.86 4.84
N SER A 169 -23.34 2.08 5.21
CA SER A 169 -23.44 3.21 4.29
C SER A 169 -22.62 2.97 3.01
N PRO A 170 -23.20 3.12 1.80
CA PRO A 170 -22.45 2.98 0.55
C PRO A 170 -21.24 3.90 0.43
N LEU A 171 -21.16 4.97 1.22
CA LEU A 171 -19.98 5.83 1.31
C LEU A 171 -18.74 5.10 1.90
N VAL A 172 -18.94 4.09 2.73
CA VAL A 172 -17.87 3.23 3.27
C VAL A 172 -17.35 2.31 2.18
N THR A 173 -18.25 1.56 1.52
CA THR A 173 -17.93 0.71 0.36
C THR A 173 -17.22 1.50 -0.75
N ALA A 174 -17.72 2.70 -1.04
CA ALA A 174 -17.11 3.64 -1.97
C ALA A 174 -15.68 4.05 -1.57
N ASN A 175 -15.43 4.36 -0.30
CA ASN A 175 -14.09 4.69 0.19
C ASN A 175 -13.13 3.50 0.09
N THR A 176 -13.60 2.29 0.37
CA THR A 176 -12.82 1.05 0.18
C THR A 176 -12.47 0.87 -1.30
N ALA A 177 -13.45 0.94 -2.21
CA ALA A 177 -13.22 0.83 -3.65
C ALA A 177 -12.25 1.90 -4.17
N LEU A 178 -12.40 3.16 -3.76
CA LEU A 178 -11.48 4.25 -4.11
C LEU A 178 -10.07 4.03 -3.56
N SER A 179 -9.93 3.46 -2.36
CA SER A 179 -8.62 3.12 -1.80
C SER A 179 -7.94 1.95 -2.51
N VAL A 180 -8.72 0.99 -3.04
CA VAL A 180 -8.21 -0.12 -3.87
C VAL A 180 -7.76 0.42 -5.22
N LEU A 181 -8.62 1.15 -5.95
CA LEU A 181 -8.30 1.71 -7.26
C LEU A 181 -7.11 2.70 -7.23
N ALA A 182 -6.86 3.35 -6.09
CA ALA A 182 -5.73 4.24 -5.86
C ALA A 182 -4.44 3.55 -5.37
N ALA A 183 -4.41 2.21 -5.28
CA ALA A 183 -3.22 1.47 -4.89
C ALA A 183 -2.05 1.65 -5.89
N ASP A 184 -0.84 1.45 -5.37
CA ASP A 184 0.41 1.46 -6.14
C ASP A 184 0.62 0.08 -6.78
N TYR A 185 0.02 -0.10 -7.95
CA TYR A 185 0.11 -1.30 -8.75
C TYR A 185 -0.14 -0.98 -10.24
N PRO A 186 0.40 -1.76 -11.19
CA PRO A 186 0.10 -1.60 -12.62
C PRO A 186 -1.41 -1.66 -12.91
N VAL A 187 -1.91 -0.67 -13.66
CA VAL A 187 -3.35 -0.53 -13.98
C VAL A 187 -3.92 -1.68 -14.80
N GLU A 188 -3.07 -2.38 -15.55
CA GLU A 188 -3.44 -3.56 -16.35
C GLU A 188 -3.60 -4.84 -15.50
N LYS A 189 -3.29 -4.79 -14.20
CA LYS A 189 -3.20 -5.97 -13.31
C LYS A 189 -4.06 -5.90 -12.06
N LEU A 190 -4.58 -4.73 -11.70
CA LEU A 190 -5.37 -4.54 -10.49
C LEU A 190 -6.86 -4.44 -10.83
N THR A 191 -7.60 -5.53 -10.63
CA THR A 191 -9.05 -5.55 -10.79
C THR A 191 -9.75 -5.35 -9.44
N CYS A 192 -10.85 -4.61 -9.44
CA CYS A 192 -11.71 -4.44 -8.26
C CYS A 192 -13.12 -4.93 -8.60
N TYR A 193 -13.55 -6.01 -7.95
CA TYR A 193 -14.87 -6.60 -8.07
C TYR A 193 -15.72 -6.22 -6.85
N ILE A 194 -17.00 -5.94 -7.08
CA ILE A 194 -17.94 -5.57 -6.03
C ILE A 194 -19.16 -6.50 -6.10
N SER A 195 -19.39 -7.28 -5.04
CA SER A 195 -20.62 -8.05 -4.83
C SER A 195 -21.56 -7.21 -3.96
N ASP A 196 -22.82 -7.11 -4.35
CA ASP A 196 -23.87 -6.41 -3.59
C ASP A 196 -24.99 -7.41 -3.28
N ASP A 197 -24.96 -7.95 -2.07
CA ASP A 197 -25.77 -9.12 -1.71
C ASP A 197 -27.27 -8.77 -1.56
N ALA A 198 -27.59 -7.48 -1.33
CA ALA A 198 -28.95 -6.94 -1.38
C ALA A 198 -29.46 -6.62 -2.81
N GLY A 199 -28.60 -6.61 -3.83
CA GLY A 199 -28.97 -6.27 -5.22
C GLY A 199 -29.63 -4.89 -5.36
N SER A 200 -29.15 -3.89 -4.63
CA SER A 200 -29.82 -2.60 -4.45
C SER A 200 -29.43 -1.57 -5.52
N LEU A 201 -30.42 -0.82 -6.01
CA LEU A 201 -30.18 0.31 -6.92
C LEU A 201 -29.31 1.40 -6.26
N GLN A 202 -29.34 1.52 -4.93
CA GLN A 202 -28.53 2.49 -4.19
C GLN A 202 -27.04 2.13 -4.22
N THR A 203 -26.67 0.85 -4.06
CA THR A 203 -25.28 0.42 -4.23
C THR A 203 -24.83 0.61 -5.68
N PHE A 204 -25.66 0.21 -6.65
CA PHE A 204 -25.33 0.35 -8.08
C PHE A 204 -25.03 1.81 -8.47
N GLU A 205 -25.91 2.75 -8.13
CA GLU A 205 -25.70 4.18 -8.43
C GLU A 205 -24.53 4.78 -7.64
N ALA A 206 -24.29 4.32 -6.40
CA ALA A 206 -23.12 4.72 -5.63
C ALA A 206 -21.82 4.28 -6.31
N MET A 207 -21.79 3.09 -6.92
CA MET A 207 -20.60 2.61 -7.64
C MET A 207 -20.41 3.30 -8.99
N ALA A 208 -21.48 3.75 -9.66
CA ALA A 208 -21.38 4.62 -10.83
C ALA A 208 -20.73 5.98 -10.48
N GLU A 209 -21.15 6.61 -9.38
CA GLU A 209 -20.51 7.81 -8.83
C GLU A 209 -19.04 7.56 -8.43
N VAL A 210 -18.74 6.42 -7.81
CA VAL A 210 -17.35 6.00 -7.50
C VAL A 210 -16.50 5.93 -8.76
N SER A 211 -16.98 5.31 -9.84
CA SER A 211 -16.22 5.22 -11.10
C SER A 211 -15.87 6.61 -11.67
N SER A 212 -16.80 7.56 -11.54
CA SER A 212 -16.63 8.95 -12.00
C SER A 212 -15.62 9.72 -11.13
N PHE A 213 -15.69 9.55 -9.81
CA PHE A 213 -14.74 10.19 -8.88
C PHE A 213 -13.35 9.53 -8.89
N ALA A 214 -13.25 8.22 -9.15
CA ALA A 214 -11.98 7.50 -9.25
C ALA A 214 -11.08 8.07 -10.36
N ALA A 215 -11.65 8.52 -11.48
CA ALA A 215 -10.93 9.19 -12.56
C ALA A 215 -10.25 10.50 -12.14
N LEU A 216 -10.71 11.13 -11.05
CA LEU A 216 -10.08 12.31 -10.43
C LEU A 216 -9.14 11.93 -9.28
N TRP A 217 -9.55 10.98 -8.44
CA TRP A 217 -8.84 10.58 -7.23
C TRP A 217 -7.55 9.79 -7.54
N VAL A 218 -7.61 8.78 -8.40
CA VAL A 218 -6.46 7.89 -8.68
C VAL A 218 -5.26 8.65 -9.28
N PRO A 219 -5.42 9.54 -10.27
CA PRO A 219 -4.32 10.37 -10.76
C PRO A 219 -3.78 11.34 -9.70
N PHE A 220 -4.63 11.87 -8.81
CA PHE A 220 -4.18 12.72 -7.70
C PHE A 220 -3.33 11.94 -6.69
N CYS A 221 -3.76 10.72 -6.32
CA CYS A 221 -3.00 9.85 -5.43
C CYS A 221 -1.61 9.52 -5.98
N ARG A 222 -1.52 9.14 -7.27
CA ARG A 222 -0.24 8.82 -7.92
C ARG A 222 0.61 10.06 -8.21
N LYS A 223 0.01 11.22 -8.55
CA LYS A 223 0.75 12.47 -8.77
C LYS A 223 1.43 12.98 -7.49
N HIS A 224 0.81 12.82 -6.32
CA HIS A 224 1.27 13.44 -5.07
C HIS A 224 1.68 12.47 -3.97
N ASP A 225 1.62 11.17 -4.24
CA ASP A 225 1.91 10.06 -3.32
C ASP A 225 1.21 10.25 -1.96
N VAL A 226 -0.12 10.22 -1.98
CA VAL A 226 -0.91 10.53 -0.78
C VAL A 226 -1.17 9.27 0.06
N GLU A 227 -1.01 9.39 1.37
CA GLU A 227 -1.31 8.32 2.33
C GLU A 227 -2.19 8.85 3.46
N PRO A 228 -3.22 8.11 3.91
CA PRO A 228 -3.74 6.87 3.31
C PRO A 228 -4.40 7.11 1.93
N ARG A 229 -4.60 6.03 1.16
CA ARG A 229 -5.19 6.08 -0.20
C ARG A 229 -6.73 6.18 -0.23
N GLY A 230 -7.41 5.95 0.91
CA GLY A 230 -8.85 6.19 1.07
C GLY A 230 -9.18 7.67 1.38
N PRO A 231 -10.05 8.35 0.62
CA PRO A 231 -10.21 9.81 0.71
C PRO A 231 -10.80 10.30 2.04
N GLU A 232 -11.77 9.61 2.64
CA GLU A 232 -12.30 9.96 3.97
C GLU A 232 -11.19 9.93 5.02
N SER A 233 -10.40 8.86 5.03
CA SER A 233 -9.28 8.67 5.96
C SER A 233 -8.18 9.71 5.73
N TYR A 234 -7.93 10.10 4.48
CA TYR A 234 -6.95 11.13 4.12
C TYR A 234 -7.37 12.54 4.55
N PHE A 235 -8.62 12.93 4.29
CA PHE A 235 -9.10 14.27 4.61
C PHE A 235 -9.44 14.47 6.10
N ASN A 236 -9.73 13.40 6.84
CA ASN A 236 -9.94 13.43 8.29
C ASN A 236 -8.66 13.28 9.13
N LEU A 237 -7.50 13.07 8.49
CA LEU A 237 -6.22 12.91 9.18
C LEU A 237 -5.77 14.22 9.86
N LYS A 238 -5.63 14.22 11.19
CA LYS A 238 -5.22 15.39 12.00
C LYS A 238 -3.73 15.76 11.91
N LYS A 239 -3.00 15.24 10.91
CA LYS A 239 -1.58 15.54 10.65
C LYS A 239 -1.48 16.71 9.66
N ASP A 240 -0.39 17.47 9.71
CA ASP A 240 -0.06 18.42 8.64
C ASP A 240 0.02 17.68 7.28
N PRO A 241 -0.86 18.01 6.30
CA PRO A 241 -0.86 17.36 5.01
C PRO A 241 0.24 17.85 4.06
N TYR A 242 0.93 18.95 4.39
CA TYR A 242 2.02 19.52 3.59
C TYR A 242 3.39 18.96 3.97
N TRP A 243 3.49 18.22 5.07
CA TRP A 243 4.71 17.58 5.53
C TRP A 243 5.34 16.68 4.45
N ASN A 244 6.63 16.90 4.16
CA ASN A 244 7.40 16.25 3.09
C ASN A 244 6.82 16.40 1.65
N LYS A 245 5.92 17.36 1.38
CA LYS A 245 5.35 17.57 0.03
C LYS A 245 6.08 18.68 -0.73
N ILE A 246 6.95 18.25 -1.66
CA ILE A 246 7.86 19.11 -2.45
C ILE A 246 7.18 19.74 -3.68
N ARG A 247 6.10 19.14 -4.21
CA ARG A 247 5.46 19.59 -5.47
C ARG A 247 4.67 20.89 -5.27
N PRO A 248 4.95 21.98 -6.01
CA PRO A 248 4.29 23.28 -5.79
C PRO A 248 2.78 23.26 -6.07
N ASP A 249 2.34 22.49 -7.07
CA ASP A 249 0.93 22.29 -7.40
C ASP A 249 0.08 21.74 -6.25
N PHE A 250 0.70 21.01 -5.30
CA PHE A 250 0.01 20.18 -4.32
C PHE A 250 -1.04 20.96 -3.51
N VAL A 251 -0.75 22.22 -3.13
CA VAL A 251 -1.69 23.07 -2.39
C VAL A 251 -2.94 23.40 -3.21
N LYS A 252 -2.79 23.62 -4.52
CA LYS A 252 -3.89 23.91 -5.45
C LYS A 252 -4.69 22.63 -5.76
N ASP A 253 -3.99 21.55 -6.10
CA ASP A 253 -4.59 20.26 -6.43
C ASP A 253 -5.37 19.68 -5.24
N ARG A 254 -4.78 19.68 -4.03
CA ARG A 254 -5.46 19.21 -2.80
C ARG A 254 -6.69 20.06 -2.46
N ARG A 255 -6.63 21.38 -2.65
CA ARG A 255 -7.79 22.27 -2.45
C ARG A 255 -8.89 22.03 -3.48
N LYS A 256 -8.56 21.67 -4.73
CA LYS A 256 -9.56 21.20 -5.70
C LYS A 256 -10.14 19.87 -5.23
N MET A 257 -9.30 18.86 -5.04
CA MET A 257 -9.70 17.48 -4.72
C MET A 257 -10.57 17.38 -3.46
N LYS A 258 -10.33 18.22 -2.44
CA LYS A 258 -11.22 18.26 -1.27
C LYS A 258 -12.65 18.67 -1.63
N ARG A 259 -12.85 19.66 -2.50
CA ARG A 259 -14.20 20.08 -2.92
C ARG A 259 -14.89 18.99 -3.73
N GLU A 260 -14.19 18.43 -4.71
CA GLU A 260 -14.67 17.31 -5.54
C GLU A 260 -15.13 16.13 -4.64
N TYR A 261 -14.37 15.85 -3.57
CA TYR A 261 -14.70 14.80 -2.59
C TYR A 261 -15.86 15.18 -1.66
N ASP A 262 -15.91 16.41 -1.14
CA ASP A 262 -17.01 16.89 -0.30
C ASP A 262 -18.34 16.92 -1.10
N GLU A 263 -18.30 17.29 -2.39
CA GLU A 263 -19.43 17.22 -3.33
C GLU A 263 -19.83 15.77 -3.63
N PHE A 264 -18.86 14.87 -3.87
CA PHE A 264 -19.10 13.43 -4.02
C PHE A 264 -19.82 12.84 -2.80
N LYS A 265 -19.40 13.19 -1.58
CA LYS A 265 -20.11 12.80 -0.34
C LYS A 265 -21.56 13.26 -0.33
N VAL A 266 -21.84 14.49 -0.78
CA VAL A 266 -23.22 15.00 -0.88
C VAL A 266 -24.04 14.18 -1.88
N ARG A 267 -23.49 13.86 -3.05
CA ARG A 267 -24.19 13.03 -4.06
C ARG A 267 -24.49 11.62 -3.53
N ILE A 268 -23.50 10.92 -2.98
CA ILE A 268 -23.68 9.58 -2.39
C ILE A 268 -24.74 9.58 -1.29
N ASN A 269 -24.73 10.57 -0.38
CA ASN A 269 -25.72 10.66 0.69
C ASN A 269 -27.15 10.97 0.16
N ALA A 270 -27.27 11.73 -0.94
CA ALA A 270 -28.55 12.03 -1.57
C ALA A 270 -29.19 10.83 -2.29
N LEU A 271 -28.40 9.83 -2.71
CA LEU A 271 -28.91 8.65 -3.43
C LEU A 271 -30.01 7.92 -2.65
N ARG A 272 -29.90 7.78 -1.32
CA ARG A 272 -30.91 7.10 -0.49
C ARG A 272 -32.30 7.72 -0.63
N GLU A 273 -32.38 9.05 -0.62
CA GLU A 273 -33.66 9.73 -0.85
C GLU A 273 -34.07 9.73 -2.34
N ALA A 274 -33.12 9.86 -3.26
CA ALA A 274 -33.39 9.90 -4.70
C ALA A 274 -33.92 8.56 -5.25
N VAL A 275 -33.36 7.43 -4.81
CA VAL A 275 -33.86 6.08 -5.07
C VAL A 275 -35.24 5.91 -4.45
N ARG A 276 -35.43 6.24 -3.17
CA ARG A 276 -36.71 6.09 -2.46
C ARG A 276 -37.83 6.93 -3.08
N ARG A 277 -37.56 8.18 -3.46
CA ARG A 277 -38.54 9.05 -4.16
C ARG A 277 -38.93 8.48 -5.53
N ARG A 278 -37.97 7.97 -6.32
CA ARG A 278 -38.26 7.34 -7.62
C ARG A 278 -39.06 6.04 -7.47
N SER A 279 -38.74 5.21 -6.49
CA SER A 279 -39.49 3.99 -6.18
C SER A 279 -40.95 4.29 -5.83
N TYR A 280 -41.22 5.23 -4.93
CA TYR A 280 -42.61 5.65 -4.64
C TYR A 280 -43.31 6.26 -5.85
N ALA A 281 -42.63 7.08 -6.66
CA ALA A 281 -43.21 7.68 -7.85
C ALA A 281 -43.57 6.62 -8.92
N TYR A 282 -42.76 5.58 -9.08
CA TYR A 282 -43.03 4.46 -9.98
C TYR A 282 -44.21 3.61 -9.47
N ASN A 283 -44.20 3.20 -8.20
CA ASN A 283 -45.28 2.41 -7.62
C ASN A 283 -46.63 3.16 -7.70
N ALA A 284 -46.66 4.45 -7.35
CA ALA A 284 -47.84 5.29 -7.46
C ALA A 284 -48.23 5.66 -8.92
N LEU A 285 -47.49 5.22 -9.93
CA LEU A 285 -47.89 5.23 -11.34
C LEU A 285 -48.48 3.88 -11.75
N GLU A 286 -47.88 2.75 -11.33
CA GLU A 286 -48.43 1.42 -11.60
C GLU A 286 -49.76 1.19 -10.87
N GLU A 287 -49.90 1.61 -9.60
CA GLU A 287 -51.17 1.60 -8.86
C GLU A 287 -52.29 2.32 -9.63
N ARG A 288 -51.98 3.45 -10.26
CA ARG A 288 -52.93 4.22 -11.09
C ARG A 288 -53.24 3.61 -12.47
N LYS A 289 -52.52 2.57 -12.89
CA LYS A 289 -52.89 1.75 -14.07
C LYS A 289 -53.72 0.52 -13.71
N VAL A 290 -53.66 0.07 -12.45
CA VAL A 290 -54.34 -1.12 -11.94
C VAL A 290 -55.71 -0.78 -11.34
N LEU A 291 -55.93 0.47 -10.93
CA LEU A 291 -57.25 0.98 -10.58
C LEU A 291 -58.14 1.11 -11.83
N PRO A 292 -59.39 0.58 -11.81
CA PRO A 292 -60.34 0.63 -12.94
C PRO A 292 -61.12 1.95 -13.04
#